data_AF-A0A226NF30-F1
#
_entry.id   AF-A0A226NF30-F1
#
_cell.length_a   1.000
_cell.length_b   1.000
_cell.length_c   1.000
_cell.angle_alpha   90.00
_cell.angle_beta   90.00
_cell.angle_gamma   90.00
#
_symmetry.space_group_name_H-M   'P 1'
#
loop_
_entity.id
_entity.type
_entity.pdbx_description
1 polymer ?
#
loop_
_entity_poly.entity_id
_entity_poly.type
_entity_poly.pdbx_seq_one_letter_code
_entity_poly.pdbx_strand_id
1 'polypeptide(L)'
;MLLPSGTACANVYRRVSECVLKLGESMATYGEEDSVELQGLHKVCGYWDEFHMCALTALWECQEAAAIWEMLRKESQKIKFQGSLFDLCSPSTAQSFAWPCVPSVSVLSIPLIITCLNL
;
A
#
# COMPACT_ATOMS: atom_id res chain seq x y z
N MET A 1 -32.14 -8.53 -7.67
CA MET A 1 -32.93 -7.99 -6.55
C MET A 1 -32.12 -6.86 -5.96
N LEU A 2 -32.57 -5.60 -6.09
CA LEU A 2 -31.89 -4.46 -5.46
C LEU A 2 -32.37 -4.38 -4.01
N LEU A 3 -31.49 -4.62 -3.04
CA LEU A 3 -31.80 -4.36 -1.64
C LEU A 3 -32.11 -2.86 -1.45
N PRO A 4 -33.05 -2.49 -0.58
CA PRO A 4 -33.24 -1.09 -0.23
C PRO A 4 -31.92 -0.54 0.30
N SER A 5 -31.47 0.59 -0.25
CA SER A 5 -30.17 1.24 0.01
C SER A 5 -29.82 1.33 1.50
N GLY A 6 -30.81 1.48 2.39
CA GLY A 6 -30.62 1.48 3.84
C GLY A 6 -30.13 0.15 4.46
N THR A 7 -30.45 -0.99 3.85
CA THR A 7 -29.98 -2.32 4.31
C THR A 7 -28.60 -2.70 3.76
N ALA A 8 -28.29 -2.29 2.53
CA ALA A 8 -26.98 -2.53 1.91
C ALA A 8 -25.85 -1.80 2.66
N CYS A 9 -26.13 -0.59 3.17
CA CYS A 9 -25.19 0.19 3.95
C CYS A 9 -25.16 -0.16 5.46
N ALA A 10 -26.11 -0.96 5.97
CA ALA A 10 -26.37 -1.09 7.42
C ALA A 10 -25.17 -1.54 8.27
N ASN A 11 -24.16 -2.16 7.64
CA ASN A 11 -22.97 -2.66 8.32
C ASN A 11 -21.65 -2.16 7.70
N VAL A 12 -21.69 -1.14 6.85
CA VAL A 12 -20.50 -0.68 6.12
C VAL A 12 -19.38 -0.27 7.07
N TYR A 13 -19.69 0.49 8.12
CA TYR A 13 -18.72 0.92 9.12
C TYR A 13 -18.15 -0.25 9.91
N ARG A 14 -18.97 -1.25 10.26
CA ARG A 14 -18.50 -2.47 10.93
C ARG A 14 -17.52 -3.23 10.03
N ARG A 15 -17.87 -3.46 8.77
CA ARG A 15 -17.01 -4.17 7.81
C ARG A 15 -15.69 -3.42 7.55
N VAL A 16 -15.73 -2.10 7.41
CA VAL A 16 -14.51 -1.28 7.30
C VAL A 16 -13.67 -1.38 8.58
N SER A 17 -14.29 -1.36 9.76
CA SER A 17 -13.57 -1.51 11.03
C SER A 17 -12.91 -2.89 11.17
N GLU A 18 -13.55 -3.96 10.70
CA GLU A 18 -12.96 -5.31 10.64
C GLU A 18 -11.70 -5.31 9.76
N CYS A 19 -11.69 -4.58 8.63
CA CYS A 19 -10.49 -4.41 7.80
C CYS A 19 -9.36 -3.68 8.54
N VAL A 20 -9.68 -2.64 9.31
CA VAL A 20 -8.69 -1.90 10.13
C VAL A 20 -8.11 -2.79 11.23
N LEU A 21 -8.96 -3.56 11.92
CA LEU A 21 -8.53 -4.49 12.96
C LEU A 21 -7.60 -5.57 12.38
N LYS A 22 -7.98 -6.18 11.25
CA LYS A 22 -7.15 -7.17 10.55
C LYS A 22 -5.77 -6.58 10.19
N LEU A 23 -5.72 -5.34 9.70
CA LEU A 23 -4.44 -4.67 9.41
C LEU A 23 -3.57 -4.56 10.68
N GLY A 24 -4.17 -4.13 11.79
CA GLY A 24 -3.48 -4.03 13.08
C GLY A 24 -2.96 -5.37 13.59
N GLU A 25 -3.76 -6.44 13.48
CA GLU A 25 -3.35 -7.79 13.84
C GLU A 25 -2.18 -8.28 12.98
N SER A 26 -2.24 -8.09 11.65
CA SER A 26 -1.13 -8.44 10.76
C SER A 26 0.15 -7.66 11.11
N MET A 27 0.03 -6.36 11.39
CA MET A 27 1.17 -5.52 11.79
C MET A 27 1.72 -5.89 13.17
N ALA A 28 0.92 -6.43 14.08
CA ALA A 28 1.40 -6.88 15.40
C ALA A 28 2.36 -8.09 15.28
N THR A 29 2.25 -8.87 14.20
CA THR A 29 3.19 -9.97 13.91
C THR A 29 4.51 -9.50 13.25
N TYR A 30 4.61 -8.22 12.91
CA TYR A 30 5.81 -7.61 12.33
C TYR A 30 6.90 -7.43 13.41
N GLY A 31 7.85 -8.35 13.46
CA GLY A 31 9.00 -8.29 14.37
C GLY A 31 9.38 -9.62 15.01
N GLU A 32 8.54 -10.66 14.90
CA GLU A 32 8.84 -11.98 15.49
C GLU A 32 9.74 -12.85 14.59
N GLU A 33 9.85 -12.57 13.28
CA GLU A 33 10.54 -13.47 12.34
C GLU A 33 11.46 -12.83 11.26
N ASP A 34 11.41 -11.51 11.01
CA ASP A 34 12.04 -10.94 9.80
C ASP A 34 13.35 -10.17 10.10
N SER A 35 14.49 -10.87 9.98
CA SER A 35 15.84 -10.32 10.19
C SER A 35 16.39 -9.48 9.03
N VAL A 36 15.61 -9.26 7.96
CA VAL A 36 16.01 -8.47 6.78
C VAL A 36 14.98 -7.38 6.53
N GLU A 37 15.39 -6.12 6.71
CA GLU A 37 14.55 -4.91 6.63
C GLU A 37 13.75 -4.81 5.32
N LEU A 38 14.34 -5.23 4.21
CA LEU A 38 13.70 -5.24 2.88
C LEU A 38 12.57 -6.27 2.77
N GLN A 39 12.74 -7.44 3.37
CA GLN A 39 11.71 -8.48 3.42
C GLN A 39 10.57 -8.07 4.35
N GLY A 40 10.92 -7.40 5.46
CA GLY A 40 9.95 -6.82 6.37
C GLY A 40 9.06 -5.78 5.68
N LEU A 41 9.64 -4.83 4.94
CA LEU A 41 8.88 -3.82 4.22
C LEU A 41 7.93 -4.43 3.17
N HIS A 42 8.38 -5.44 2.42
CA HIS A 42 7.52 -6.13 1.45
C HIS A 42 6.29 -6.75 2.11
N LYS A 43 6.47 -7.39 3.27
CA LYS A 43 5.38 -7.99 4.05
C LYS A 43 4.39 -6.94 4.55
N VAL A 44 4.89 -5.81 5.08
CA VAL A 44 4.07 -4.66 5.50
C VAL A 44 3.23 -4.13 4.34
N CYS A 45 3.82 -3.99 3.14
CA CYS A 45 3.08 -3.54 1.97
C CYS A 45 2.05 -4.56 1.49
N GLY A 46 2.31 -5.87 1.64
CA GLY A 46 1.30 -6.90 1.44
C GLY A 46 0.08 -6.73 2.35
N TYR A 47 0.30 -6.50 3.66
CA TYR A 47 -0.80 -6.24 4.60
C TYR A 47 -1.58 -4.97 4.26
N TRP A 48 -0.86 -3.94 3.82
CA TRP A 48 -1.45 -2.68 3.38
C TRP A 48 -2.34 -2.84 2.14
N ASP A 49 -1.91 -3.64 1.16
CA ASP A 49 -2.70 -3.97 -0.03
C ASP A 49 -3.95 -4.80 0.32
N GLU A 50 -3.82 -5.78 1.21
CA GLU A 50 -4.96 -6.55 1.73
C GLU A 50 -6.00 -5.65 2.41
N PHE A 51 -5.55 -4.65 3.16
CA PHE A 51 -6.43 -3.66 3.77
C PHE A 51 -7.22 -2.87 2.72
N HIS A 52 -6.57 -2.37 1.67
CA HIS A 52 -7.27 -1.63 0.60
C HIS A 52 -8.31 -2.49 -0.11
N MET A 53 -7.97 -3.73 -0.43
CA MET A 53 -8.89 -4.67 -1.06
C MET A 53 -10.09 -4.98 -0.15
N CYS A 54 -9.83 -5.21 1.14
CA CYS A 54 -10.88 -5.44 2.15
C CYS A 54 -11.82 -4.23 2.25
N ALA A 55 -11.27 -3.02 2.40
CA ALA A 55 -12.04 -1.80 2.54
C ALA A 55 -12.89 -1.49 1.30
N LEU A 56 -12.32 -1.63 0.08
CA LEU A 56 -13.09 -1.46 -1.16
C LEU A 56 -14.24 -2.45 -1.28
N THR A 57 -14.01 -3.71 -0.88
CA THR A 57 -15.06 -4.75 -0.84
C THR A 57 -16.11 -4.45 0.22
N ALA A 58 -15.71 -3.87 1.36
CA ALA A 58 -16.61 -3.41 2.42
C ALA A 58 -17.56 -2.31 1.93
N LEU A 59 -17.06 -1.44 1.05
CA LEU A 59 -17.74 -0.25 0.56
C LEU A 59 -18.57 -0.48 -0.71
N TRP A 60 -18.35 -1.59 -1.44
CA TRP A 60 -18.91 -1.86 -2.77
C TRP A 60 -20.44 -1.65 -2.88
N GLU A 61 -21.19 -2.03 -1.84
CA GLU A 61 -22.66 -1.94 -1.85
C GLU A 61 -23.20 -0.62 -1.26
N CYS A 62 -22.33 0.32 -0.88
CA CYS A 62 -22.69 1.58 -0.23
C CYS A 62 -21.97 2.78 -0.84
N GLN A 63 -22.54 3.34 -1.90
CA GLN A 63 -21.90 4.39 -2.71
C GLN A 63 -21.58 5.68 -1.93
N GLU A 64 -22.44 6.10 -1.00
CA GLU A 64 -22.17 7.27 -0.15
C GLU A 64 -20.95 7.04 0.76
N ALA A 65 -20.88 5.87 1.39
CA ALA A 65 -19.73 5.52 2.21
C ALA A 65 -18.45 5.39 1.37
N ALA A 66 -18.54 4.85 0.15
CA ALA A 66 -17.42 4.79 -0.78
C ALA A 66 -16.89 6.18 -1.14
N ALA A 67 -17.78 7.14 -1.42
CA ALA A 67 -17.39 8.52 -1.72
C ALA A 67 -16.70 9.20 -0.54
N ILE A 68 -17.23 9.04 0.68
CA ILE A 68 -16.61 9.56 1.91
C ILE A 68 -15.24 8.92 2.13
N TRP A 69 -15.13 7.61 1.95
CA TRP A 69 -13.88 6.89 2.07
C TRP A 69 -12.81 7.41 1.10
N GLU A 70 -13.15 7.61 -0.17
CA GLU A 70 -12.19 8.14 -1.15
C GLU A 70 -11.74 9.57 -0.81
N MET A 71 -12.65 10.40 -0.30
CA MET A 71 -12.31 11.73 0.20
C MET A 71 -11.32 11.63 1.37
N LEU A 72 -11.64 10.81 2.39
CA LEU A 72 -10.77 10.62 3.55
C LEU A 72 -9.41 10.04 3.16
N ARG A 73 -9.36 9.09 2.22
CA ARG A 73 -8.11 8.52 1.68
C ARG A 73 -7.25 9.63 1.07
N LYS A 74 -7.83 10.48 0.22
CA LYS A 74 -7.11 11.61 -0.40
C LYS A 74 -6.62 12.62 0.62
N GLU A 75 -7.42 12.95 1.63
CA GLU A 75 -6.97 13.85 2.71
C GLU A 75 -5.86 13.21 3.55
N SER A 76 -5.97 11.91 3.87
CA SER A 76 -4.94 11.20 4.63
C SER A 76 -3.59 11.16 3.90
N GLN A 77 -3.60 11.02 2.57
CA GLN A 77 -2.38 11.06 1.74
C GLN A 77 -1.64 12.40 1.80
N LYS A 78 -2.34 13.50 2.09
CA LYS A 78 -1.72 14.83 2.23
C LYS A 78 -0.97 14.97 3.55
N ILE A 79 -1.27 14.14 4.55
CA ILE A 79 -0.58 14.16 5.84
C ILE A 79 0.79 13.50 5.64
N LYS A 80 1.84 14.30 5.69
CA LYS A 80 3.22 13.85 5.52
C LYS A 80 3.89 13.66 6.88
N PHE A 81 4.27 12.41 7.15
CA PHE A 81 5.07 12.03 8.32
C PHE A 81 6.02 10.90 7.92
N GLN A 82 7.16 10.81 8.60
CA GLN A 82 8.15 9.76 8.33
C GLN A 82 7.54 8.38 8.61
N GLY A 83 7.74 7.44 7.68
CA GLY A 83 7.20 6.09 7.81
C GLY A 83 5.73 5.95 7.40
N SER A 84 5.16 6.94 6.69
CA SER A 84 3.84 6.81 6.09
C SER A 84 3.77 5.63 5.12
N LEU A 85 2.79 4.74 5.29
CA LEU A 85 2.55 3.60 4.40
C LEU A 85 2.20 4.03 2.97
N PHE A 86 1.63 5.22 2.80
CA PHE A 86 1.39 5.78 1.47
C PHE A 86 2.70 6.06 0.71
N ASP A 87 3.74 6.47 1.42
CA ASP A 87 5.05 6.73 0.81
C ASP A 87 5.88 5.45 0.73
N LEU A 88 5.90 4.64 1.79
CA LEU A 88 6.66 3.39 1.88
C LEU A 88 6.21 2.32 0.86
N CYS A 89 4.90 2.18 0.66
CA CYS A 89 4.31 1.18 -0.23
C CYS A 89 3.87 1.75 -1.58
N SER A 90 4.29 2.98 -1.91
CA SER A 90 4.06 3.54 -3.24
C SER A 90 4.82 2.73 -4.29
N PRO A 91 4.26 2.51 -5.50
CA PRO A 91 4.94 1.81 -6.60
C PRO A 91 6.32 2.40 -6.95
N SER A 92 6.52 3.70 -6.72
CA SER A 92 7.79 4.40 -6.92
C SER A 92 8.88 3.94 -5.95
N THR A 93 8.51 3.62 -4.71
CA THR A 93 9.44 3.26 -3.64
C THR A 93 9.90 1.81 -3.80
N ALA A 94 9.03 0.94 -4.31
CA ALA A 94 9.40 -0.41 -4.75
C ALA A 94 10.43 -0.40 -5.91
N GLN A 95 10.40 0.63 -6.78
CA GLN A 95 11.42 0.84 -7.82
C GLN A 95 12.69 1.52 -7.31
N SER A 96 12.62 2.37 -6.28
CA SER A 96 13.84 2.96 -5.68
C SER A 96 14.73 1.92 -4.97
N PHE A 97 14.17 0.83 -4.47
CA PHE A 97 14.96 -0.29 -3.93
C PHE A 97 15.40 -1.30 -5.00
N ALA A 98 14.72 -1.34 -6.14
CA ALA A 98 15.21 -1.97 -7.35
C ALA A 98 16.01 -0.95 -8.16
N TRP A 99 17.19 -0.53 -7.67
CA TRP A 99 18.13 0.28 -8.46
C TRP A 99 18.22 -0.34 -9.86
N PRO A 100 17.75 0.34 -10.92
CA PRO A 100 18.05 -0.13 -12.24
C PRO A 100 19.51 0.26 -12.46
N CYS A 101 20.41 -0.68 -12.23
CA CYS A 101 21.70 -0.66 -12.90
C CYS A 101 21.41 -0.72 -14.40
N VAL A 102 21.11 0.42 -15.02
CA VAL A 102 20.93 0.51 -16.46
C VAL A 102 22.31 0.31 -17.07
N PRO A 103 22.58 -0.77 -17.83
CA PRO A 103 23.84 -0.89 -18.52
C PRO A 103 23.88 0.21 -19.59
N SER A 104 24.73 1.20 -19.38
CA SER A 104 25.09 2.15 -20.42
C SER A 104 25.95 1.40 -21.45
N VAL A 105 25.37 1.03 -22.59
CA VAL A 105 26.12 0.46 -23.70
C VAL A 105 26.83 1.60 -24.42
N SER A 106 28.05 1.92 -23.99
CA SER A 106 28.95 2.79 -24.76
C SER A 106 29.47 2.02 -25.97
N VAL A 107 29.25 2.56 -27.18
CA VAL A 107 29.65 1.95 -28.47
C VAL A 107 31.19 1.94 -28.68
N LEU A 108 31.95 2.53 -27.77
CA LEU A 108 33.41 2.48 -27.75
C LEU A 108 33.87 1.39 -26.79
N SER A 109 34.57 0.39 -27.34
CA SER A 109 35.10 -0.82 -26.68
C SER A 109 35.87 -0.54 -25.38
N ILE A 110 35.17 -0.34 -24.27
CA ILE A 110 35.70 -0.22 -22.91
C ILE A 110 34.85 -1.15 -22.02
N PRO A 111 35.45 -1.90 -21.08
CA PRO A 111 34.71 -2.83 -20.22
C PRO A 111 33.53 -2.15 -19.51
N LEU A 112 32.39 -2.83 -19.46
CA LEU A 112 31.18 -2.35 -18.79
C LEU A 112 31.50 -1.96 -17.35
N ILE A 113 31.47 -0.66 -17.04
CA ILE A 113 31.43 -0.18 -15.67
C ILE A 113 29.95 0.05 -15.33
N ILE A 114 29.47 -0.66 -14.32
CA ILE A 114 28.14 -0.48 -13.75
C ILE A 114 28.18 0.79 -12.91
N THR A 115 27.56 1.87 -13.38
CA THR A 115 27.48 3.13 -12.62
C THR A 115 26.09 3.26 -12.01
N CYS A 116 25.98 3.09 -10.69
CA CYS A 116 24.77 3.43 -9.94
C CYS A 116 24.76 4.94 -9.69
N LEU A 117 23.75 5.66 -10.21
CA LEU A 117 23.55 7.08 -9.91
C LEU A 117 22.81 7.23 -8.58
N ASN A 118 23.42 7.93 -7.61
CA ASN A 118 22.71 8.51 -6.47
C ASN A 118 22.27 9.90 -6.90
N LEU A 119 20.95 10.11 -7.04
CA LEU A 119 20.38 11.44 -7.19
C LEU A 119 19.94 11.96 -5.82
#